data_AF-A0A7J7KE87-F1
#
_entry.id   AF-A0A7J7KE87-F1
#
_cell.length_a   1.000
_cell.length_b   1.000
_cell.length_c   1.000
_cell.angle_alpha   90.00
_cell.angle_beta   90.00
_cell.angle_gamma   90.00
#
_symmetry.space_group_name_H-M   'P 1'
#
loop_
_entity.id
_entity.type
_entity.pdbx_description
1 polymer ?
#
loop_
_entity_poly.entity_id
_entity_poly.type
_entity_poly.pdbx_seq_one_letter_code
_entity_poly.pdbx_strand_id
1 'polypeptide(L)'
;MSSLNKLSVDGVELKDQRVLIRLFCRIVAAVPTIQHALDSGAKSVVLMSHLGRPDGKRQEKYSLKPVAAELEKLLSRKVNMLADCVGEEVQAACADPTPGSVILLENLRFHPEEEGSSKDDAGKKVKASPEAVAAFRDSLTRLGDVYVNDAFGTAHRAHR
;
A
#
# COMPACT_ATOMS: atom_id res chain seq x y z
N MET A 1 -22.80 1.63 -7.95
CA MET A 1 -21.62 0.75 -8.08
C MET A 1 -20.72 1.37 -9.13
N SER A 2 -19.65 2.06 -8.72
CA SER A 2 -18.67 2.57 -9.68
C SER A 2 -17.86 1.38 -10.19
N SER A 3 -18.03 1.04 -11.48
CA SER A 3 -17.17 0.07 -12.14
C SER A 3 -15.77 0.67 -12.21
N LEU A 4 -14.84 0.15 -11.41
CA LEU A 4 -13.41 0.36 -11.66
C LEU A 4 -13.13 -0.16 -13.08
N ASN A 5 -12.84 0.74 -14.02
CA ASN A 5 -12.33 0.37 -15.33
C ASN A 5 -10.98 -0.31 -15.11
N LYS A 6 -10.99 -1.64 -15.13
CA LYS A 6 -9.78 -2.45 -14.99
C LYS A 6 -9.00 -2.33 -16.28
N LEU A 7 -7.90 -1.61 -16.24
CA LEU A 7 -6.91 -1.53 -17.32
C LEU A 7 -5.66 -2.28 -16.89
N SER A 8 -4.93 -2.85 -17.85
CA SER A 8 -3.55 -3.27 -17.61
C SER A 8 -2.71 -2.03 -17.30
N VAL A 9 -1.63 -2.18 -16.53
CA VAL A 9 -0.75 -1.06 -16.19
C VAL A 9 -0.19 -0.38 -17.45
N ASP A 10 0.07 -1.16 -18.51
CA ASP A 10 0.53 -0.66 -19.82
C ASP A 10 -0.50 0.23 -20.55
N GLY A 11 -1.77 0.17 -20.14
CA GLY A 11 -2.86 0.94 -20.72
C GLY A 11 -3.23 2.19 -19.93
N VAL A 12 -2.44 2.56 -18.91
CA VAL A 12 -2.67 3.72 -18.05
C VAL A 12 -1.59 4.75 -18.26
N GLU A 13 -1.97 6.02 -18.40
CA GLU A 13 -1.02 7.13 -18.40
C GLU A 13 -0.45 7.33 -16.99
N LEU A 14 0.86 7.10 -16.84
CA LEU A 14 1.55 7.19 -15.55
C LEU A 14 2.42 8.44 -15.44
N LYS A 15 2.68 9.15 -16.53
CA LYS A 15 3.60 10.28 -16.54
C LYS A 15 3.14 11.38 -15.58
N ASP A 16 4.07 11.81 -14.73
CA ASP A 16 3.87 12.83 -13.69
C ASP A 16 2.78 12.48 -12.64
N GLN A 17 2.27 11.23 -12.63
CA GLN A 17 1.27 10.75 -11.68
C GLN A 17 1.92 10.18 -10.41
N ARG A 18 1.23 10.29 -9.28
CA ARG A 18 1.55 9.51 -8.07
C ARG A 18 0.87 8.15 -8.18
N VAL A 19 1.64 7.08 -8.28
CA VAL A 19 1.13 5.72 -8.49
C VAL A 19 1.09 4.98 -7.17
N LEU A 20 -0.10 4.59 -6.72
CA LEU A 20 -0.30 3.76 -5.54
C LEU A 20 -0.40 2.28 -5.94
N ILE A 21 0.54 1.46 -5.50
CA ILE A 21 0.63 0.04 -5.85
C ILE A 21 0.39 -0.83 -4.60
N ARG A 22 -0.59 -1.72 -4.67
CA ARG A 22 -0.81 -2.76 -3.65
C ARG A 22 -0.10 -4.06 -4.03
N LEU A 23 0.72 -4.59 -3.12
CA LEU A 23 1.57 -5.78 -3.34
C LEU A 23 1.22 -6.94 -2.39
N PHE A 24 1.47 -8.19 -2.82
CA PHE A 24 1.28 -9.39 -1.98
C PHE A 24 2.55 -10.24 -1.84
N CYS A 25 3.11 -10.32 -0.62
CA CYS A 25 4.09 -11.29 -0.09
C CYS A 25 5.33 -11.68 -0.92
N ARG A 26 5.54 -11.15 -2.13
CA ARG A 26 6.67 -11.47 -3.01
C ARG A 26 7.22 -10.20 -3.64
N ILE A 27 8.11 -9.54 -2.91
CA ILE A 27 8.77 -8.28 -3.33
C ILE A 27 9.38 -8.44 -4.73
N VAL A 28 10.06 -9.56 -4.99
CA VAL A 28 10.70 -9.86 -6.28
C VAL A 28 9.70 -9.84 -7.45
N ALA A 29 8.47 -10.32 -7.24
CA ALA A 29 7.46 -10.36 -8.29
C ALA A 29 6.87 -8.98 -8.61
N ALA A 30 6.94 -8.04 -7.66
CA ALA A 30 6.46 -6.68 -7.82
C ALA A 30 7.47 -5.75 -8.51
N VAL A 31 8.75 -6.10 -8.51
CA VAL A 31 9.84 -5.29 -9.09
C VAL A 31 9.54 -4.86 -10.53
N PRO A 32 9.09 -5.74 -11.46
CA PRO A 32 8.76 -5.33 -12.82
C PRO A 32 7.68 -4.25 -12.89
N THR A 33 6.63 -4.37 -12.08
CA THR A 33 5.53 -3.37 -12.03
C THR A 33 6.01 -2.03 -11.51
N ILE A 34 6.86 -2.04 -10.47
CA ILE A 34 7.44 -0.83 -9.89
C ILE A 34 8.35 -0.15 -10.92
N GLN A 35 9.23 -0.93 -11.56
CA GLN A 35 10.16 -0.43 -12.55
C GLN A 35 9.42 0.16 -13.76
N HIS A 36 8.40 -0.54 -14.25
CA HIS A 36 7.55 -0.04 -15.32
C HIS A 36 6.89 1.30 -14.98
N ALA A 37 6.34 1.45 -13.77
CA ALA A 37 5.74 2.72 -13.35
C ALA A 37 6.76 3.87 -13.36
N LEU A 38 7.96 3.62 -12.85
CA LEU A 38 9.06 4.60 -12.84
C LEU A 38 9.55 4.94 -14.25
N ASP A 39 9.73 3.93 -15.11
CA ASP A 39 10.21 4.09 -16.50
C ASP A 39 9.18 4.80 -17.37
N SER A 40 7.88 4.62 -17.08
CA SER A 40 6.77 5.36 -17.69
C SER A 40 6.63 6.80 -17.17
N GLY A 41 7.55 7.27 -16.33
CA GLY A 41 7.62 8.65 -15.88
C GLY A 41 6.72 8.97 -14.69
N ALA A 42 6.33 7.99 -13.87
CA ALA A 42 5.61 8.26 -12.62
C ALA A 42 6.40 9.22 -11.74
N LYS A 43 5.71 10.23 -11.20
CA LYS A 43 6.30 11.18 -10.25
C LYS A 43 6.75 10.45 -8.99
N SER A 44 5.95 9.52 -8.50
CA SER A 44 6.32 8.67 -7.37
C SER A 44 5.56 7.36 -7.38
N VAL A 45 6.14 6.34 -6.75
CA VAL A 45 5.50 5.06 -6.51
C VAL A 45 5.32 4.87 -5.01
N VAL A 46 4.07 4.79 -4.55
CA VAL A 46 3.69 4.50 -3.17
C VAL A 46 3.29 3.03 -3.08
N LEU A 47 3.97 2.26 -2.24
CA LEU A 47 3.78 0.83 -2.08
C LEU A 47 3.05 0.55 -0.78
N MET A 48 1.99 -0.27 -0.88
CA MET A 48 1.25 -0.74 0.28
C MET A 48 1.13 -2.26 0.28
N SER A 49 1.35 -2.86 1.44
CA SER A 49 1.27 -4.32 1.60
C SER A 49 0.94 -4.69 3.04
N HIS A 50 0.84 -5.98 3.30
CA HIS A 50 0.72 -6.51 4.65
C HIS A 50 1.58 -7.76 4.80
N LEU A 51 1.98 -8.02 6.05
CA LEU A 51 2.73 -9.21 6.43
C LEU A 51 2.02 -9.90 7.59
N GLY A 52 1.86 -11.22 7.49
CA GLY A 52 1.29 -12.05 8.55
C GLY A 52 -0.16 -11.70 8.92
N ARG A 53 -0.49 -11.95 10.19
CA ARG A 53 -1.81 -11.68 10.80
C ARG A 53 -1.62 -10.93 12.12
N PRO A 54 -1.38 -9.61 12.06
CA PRO A 54 -1.25 -8.78 13.25
C PRO A 54 -2.59 -8.53 13.98
N ASP A 55 -3.73 -8.95 13.41
CA ASP A 55 -5.07 -8.82 13.99
C ASP A 55 -5.42 -7.38 14.41
N GLY A 56 -5.00 -6.37 13.63
CA GLY A 56 -5.26 -4.95 13.89
C GLY A 56 -4.39 -4.34 15.00
N LYS A 57 -3.26 -4.97 15.34
CA LYS A 57 -2.32 -4.48 16.36
C LYS A 57 -0.91 -4.33 15.78
N ARG A 58 -0.23 -3.23 16.10
CA ARG A 58 1.19 -3.05 15.75
C ARG A 58 2.04 -4.12 16.43
N GLN A 59 2.75 -4.90 15.63
CA GLN A 59 3.63 -5.98 16.10
C GLN A 59 4.93 -5.94 15.28
N GLU A 60 6.06 -5.73 15.94
CA GLU A 60 7.35 -5.53 15.26
C GLU A 60 7.75 -6.71 14.36
N LYS A 61 7.43 -7.95 14.77
CA LYS A 61 7.64 -9.17 13.97
C LYS A 61 6.92 -9.17 12.61
N TYR A 62 5.91 -8.33 12.43
CA TYR A 62 5.14 -8.18 11.20
C TYR A 62 5.38 -6.82 10.52
N SER A 63 6.39 -6.06 10.94
CA SER A 63 6.79 -4.82 10.26
C SER A 63 7.36 -5.12 8.87
N LEU A 64 7.16 -4.18 7.95
CA LEU A 64 7.72 -4.20 6.59
C LEU A 64 9.13 -3.59 6.51
N LYS A 65 9.77 -3.23 7.63
CA LYS A 65 11.16 -2.74 7.64
C LYS A 65 12.16 -3.64 6.91
N PRO A 66 12.15 -4.98 7.10
CA PRO A 66 13.04 -5.87 6.35
C PRO A 66 12.75 -5.86 4.84
N VAL A 67 11.49 -5.62 4.46
CA VAL A 67 11.04 -5.55 3.06
C VAL A 67 11.59 -4.30 2.39
N ALA A 68 11.62 -3.16 3.09
CA ALA A 68 12.21 -1.92 2.58
C ALA A 68 13.67 -2.13 2.16
N ALA A 69 14.49 -2.69 3.06
CA ALA A 69 15.92 -2.90 2.82
C ALA A 69 16.19 -3.86 1.64
N GLU A 70 15.34 -4.86 1.45
CA GLU A 70 15.49 -5.78 0.31
C GLU A 70 15.04 -5.13 -1.00
N LEU A 71 13.97 -4.33 -0.96
CA LEU A 71 13.50 -3.59 -2.13
C LEU A 71 14.52 -2.54 -2.59
N GLU A 72 15.22 -1.87 -1.67
CA GLU A 72 16.31 -0.95 -2.01
C GLU A 72 17.41 -1.61 -2.83
N LYS A 73 17.80 -2.84 -2.46
CA LYS A 73 18.80 -3.62 -3.21
C LYS A 73 18.29 -4.01 -4.59
N LEU A 74 17.05 -4.51 -4.67
CA LEU A 74 16.46 -4.98 -5.92
C LEU A 74 16.25 -3.85 -6.93
N LEU A 75 15.83 -2.67 -6.46
CA LEU A 75 15.61 -1.49 -7.31
C LEU A 75 16.88 -0.68 -7.53
N SER A 76 17.97 -0.95 -6.79
CA SER A 76 19.18 -0.12 -6.74
C SER A 76 18.85 1.37 -6.52
N ARG A 77 17.84 1.63 -5.68
CA ARG A 77 17.26 2.96 -5.44
C ARG A 77 16.82 3.06 -3.98
N LYS A 78 16.91 4.27 -3.42
CA LYS A 78 16.44 4.57 -2.07
C LYS A 78 14.92 4.36 -1.97
N VAL A 79 14.48 3.66 -0.92
CA VAL A 79 13.06 3.45 -0.60
C VAL A 79 12.76 4.18 0.70
N ASN A 80 11.89 5.19 0.62
CA ASN A 80 11.46 5.93 1.80
C ASN A 80 10.38 5.13 2.54
N MET A 81 10.74 4.48 3.64
CA MET A 81 9.76 3.78 4.47
C MET A 81 9.13 4.72 5.50
N LEU A 82 7.80 4.74 5.54
CA LEU A 82 7.04 5.49 6.53
C LEU A 82 6.70 4.62 7.74
N ALA A 83 6.56 5.25 8.91
CA ALA A 83 6.24 4.55 10.16
C ALA A 83 4.79 4.07 10.25
N ASP A 84 3.92 4.57 9.37
CA ASP A 84 2.51 4.23 9.26
C ASP A 84 2.07 4.14 7.79
N CYS A 85 0.84 3.71 7.54
CA CYS A 85 0.19 3.71 6.23
C CYS A 85 -0.90 4.76 6.07
N VAL A 86 -1.29 5.42 7.16
CA VAL A 86 -2.31 6.49 7.18
C VAL A 86 -1.88 7.59 8.16
N GLY A 87 -2.55 8.74 8.10
CA GLY A 87 -2.28 9.90 8.95
C GLY A 87 -1.68 11.09 8.20
N GLU A 88 -1.56 12.23 8.88
CA GLU A 88 -1.11 13.49 8.29
C GLU A 88 0.33 13.41 7.77
N GLU A 89 1.24 12.77 8.51
CA GLU A 89 2.63 12.59 8.09
C GLU A 89 2.73 11.78 6.78
N VAL A 90 1.91 10.74 6.65
CA VAL A 90 1.85 9.90 5.43
C VAL A 90 1.29 10.69 4.26
N GLN A 91 0.23 11.46 4.49
CA GLN A 91 -0.35 12.32 3.45
C GLN A 91 0.63 13.40 2.99
N ALA A 92 1.34 14.04 3.93
CA ALA A 92 2.34 15.05 3.62
C ALA A 92 3.51 14.47 2.81
N ALA A 93 4.01 13.29 3.20
CA ALA A 93 5.09 12.61 2.48
C ALA A 93 4.70 12.19 1.05
N CYS A 94 3.43 11.86 0.82
CA CYS A 94 2.91 11.45 -0.48
C CYS A 94 2.29 12.61 -1.29
N ALA A 95 2.15 13.82 -0.74
CA ALA A 95 1.52 14.95 -1.42
C ALA A 95 2.36 15.47 -2.58
N ASP A 96 3.65 15.73 -2.33
CA ASP A 96 4.59 16.25 -3.33
C ASP A 96 6.00 15.64 -3.17
N PRO A 97 6.15 14.32 -3.39
CA PRO A 97 7.45 13.68 -3.31
C PRO A 97 8.35 14.07 -4.48
N THR A 98 9.66 13.97 -4.27
CA THR A 98 10.66 14.16 -5.33
C THR A 98 10.39 13.22 -6.51
N PRO A 99 10.48 13.67 -7.77
CA PRO A 99 10.28 12.81 -8.93
C PRO A 99 11.13 11.52 -8.89
N GLY A 100 10.51 10.38 -9.18
CA GLY A 100 11.12 9.06 -9.12
C GLY A 100 11.29 8.50 -7.70
N SER A 101 10.59 9.06 -6.70
CA SER A 101 10.57 8.54 -5.33
C SER A 101 9.83 7.21 -5.25
N VAL A 102 10.37 6.28 -4.44
CA VAL A 102 9.69 5.06 -4.04
C VAL A 102 9.42 5.15 -2.54
N ILE A 103 8.14 5.07 -2.16
CA ILE A 103 7.68 5.18 -0.78
C ILE A 103 7.07 3.83 -0.37
N LEU A 104 7.47 3.27 0.76
CA LEU A 104 6.86 2.06 1.32
C LEU A 104 6.10 2.41 2.60
N LEU A 105 4.80 2.12 2.60
CA LEU A 105 3.96 2.26 3.78
C LEU A 105 4.17 1.08 4.75
N GLU A 106 3.92 1.29 6.03
CA GLU A 106 3.92 0.21 7.01
C GLU A 106 2.73 -0.75 6.79
N ASN A 107 2.77 -1.92 7.44
CA ASN A 107 1.80 -3.00 7.31
C ASN A 107 0.34 -2.54 7.48
N LEU A 108 -0.44 -2.63 6.41
CA LEU A 108 -1.87 -2.24 6.41
C LEU A 108 -2.70 -2.96 7.47
N ARG A 109 -2.38 -4.22 7.79
CA ARG A 109 -3.12 -5.00 8.78
C ARG A 109 -2.84 -4.59 10.23
N PHE A 110 -1.92 -3.65 10.47
CA PHE A 110 -1.83 -2.99 11.77
C PHE A 110 -3.08 -2.16 12.09
N HIS A 111 -3.87 -1.82 11.06
CA HIS A 111 -5.15 -1.14 11.20
C HIS A 111 -6.30 -2.15 11.06
N PRO A 112 -7.20 -2.27 12.06
CA PRO A 112 -8.35 -3.17 12.00
C PRO A 112 -9.28 -2.90 10.80
N GLU A 113 -9.30 -1.67 10.30
CA GLU A 113 -10.11 -1.18 9.20
C GLU A 113 -9.79 -1.90 7.88
N GLU A 114 -8.53 -2.33 7.68
CA GLU A 114 -8.10 -3.07 6.49
C GLU A 114 -8.81 -4.43 6.38
N GLU A 115 -8.95 -5.17 7.49
CA GLU A 115 -9.67 -6.46 7.52
C GLU A 115 -11.15 -6.33 7.93
N GLY A 116 -11.59 -5.11 8.26
CA GLY A 116 -12.91 -4.82 8.82
C GLY A 116 -13.14 -5.40 10.22
N SER A 117 -12.09 -5.95 10.84
CA SER A 117 -12.14 -6.54 12.18
C SER A 117 -10.75 -6.80 12.75
N SER A 118 -10.64 -6.80 14.07
CA SER A 118 -9.48 -7.22 14.87
C SER A 118 -9.85 -8.31 15.86
N LYS A 119 -8.88 -8.73 16.67
CA LYS A 119 -9.12 -9.52 17.88
C LYS A 119 -8.76 -8.72 19.14
N ASP A 120 -9.64 -8.80 20.13
CA ASP A 120 -9.33 -8.32 21.47
C ASP A 120 -8.34 -9.24 22.20
N ASP A 121 -7.97 -8.88 23.43
CA ASP A 121 -6.99 -9.65 24.23
C ASP A 121 -7.50 -11.06 24.60
N ALA A 122 -8.81 -11.30 24.54
CA ALA A 122 -9.42 -12.61 24.71
C ALA A 122 -9.53 -13.41 23.39
N GLY A 123 -9.03 -12.86 22.28
CA GLY A 123 -9.09 -13.48 20.95
C GLY A 123 -10.46 -13.39 20.28
N LYS A 124 -11.40 -12.62 20.83
CA LYS A 124 -12.73 -12.44 20.26
C LYS A 124 -12.68 -11.42 19.13
N LYS A 125 -13.41 -11.72 18.05
CA LYS A 125 -13.51 -10.85 16.88
C LYS A 125 -14.27 -9.57 17.22
N VAL A 126 -13.62 -8.42 17.04
CA VAL A 126 -14.21 -7.09 17.15
C VAL A 126 -14.30 -6.50 15.75
N LYS A 127 -15.49 -6.03 15.33
CA LYS A 127 -15.66 -5.42 14.01
C LYS A 127 -15.30 -3.94 14.07
N ALA A 128 -14.59 -3.46 13.06
CA ALA A 128 -14.43 -2.02 12.85
C ALA A 128 -15.78 -1.42 12.43
N SER A 129 -16.03 -0.16 12.82
CA SER A 129 -17.25 0.52 12.37
C SER A 129 -17.18 0.81 10.87
N PRO A 130 -18.32 0.79 10.15
CA PRO A 130 -18.34 1.16 8.73
C PRO A 130 -17.74 2.53 8.45
N GLU A 131 -17.93 3.50 9.36
CA GLU A 131 -17.39 4.85 9.27
C GLU A 131 -15.86 4.86 9.36
N ALA A 132 -15.28 4.08 10.28
CA ALA A 132 -13.83 3.95 10.42
C ALA A 132 -13.22 3.31 9.17
N VAL A 133 -13.86 2.25 8.64
CA VAL A 133 -13.42 1.60 7.39
C VAL A 133 -13.49 2.56 6.21
N ALA A 134 -14.55 3.37 6.11
CA ALA A 134 -14.68 4.38 5.06
C ALA A 134 -13.60 5.46 5.16
N ALA A 135 -13.33 5.98 6.37
CA ALA A 135 -12.28 6.96 6.60
C ALA A 135 -10.88 6.41 6.29
N PHE A 136 -10.60 5.15 6.64
CA PHE A 136 -9.35 4.49 6.31
C PHE A 136 -9.15 4.37 4.80
N ARG A 137 -10.18 3.94 4.07
CA ARG A 137 -10.13 3.86 2.60
C ARG A 137 -9.91 5.22 1.96
N ASP A 138 -10.62 6.24 2.42
CA ASP A 138 -10.47 7.61 1.93
C ASP A 138 -9.06 8.16 2.19
N SER A 139 -8.44 7.77 3.31
CA SER A 139 -7.07 8.18 3.59
C SER A 139 -6.05 7.54 2.63
N LEU A 140 -6.26 6.28 2.23
CA LEU A 140 -5.39 5.58 1.30
C LEU A 140 -5.55 6.09 -0.15
N THR A 141 -6.77 6.42 -0.57
CA THR A 141 -7.02 6.93 -1.93
C THR A 141 -6.34 8.28 -2.17
N ARG A 142 -6.12 9.08 -1.13
CA ARG A 142 -5.42 10.38 -1.23
C ARG A 142 -3.91 10.26 -1.52
N LEU A 143 -3.34 9.06 -1.34
CA LEU A 143 -1.90 8.83 -1.45
C LEU A 143 -1.41 8.65 -2.90
N GLY A 144 -2.33 8.52 -3.86
CA GLY A 144 -1.99 8.41 -5.26
C GLY A 144 -3.11 8.87 -6.19
N ASP A 145 -2.75 9.17 -7.42
CA ASP A 145 -3.66 9.58 -8.49
C ASP A 145 -4.09 8.36 -9.32
N VAL A 146 -3.20 7.36 -9.44
CA VAL A 146 -3.44 6.08 -10.12
C VAL A 146 -3.28 4.93 -9.14
N TYR A 147 -4.22 3.98 -9.14
CA TYR A 147 -4.15 2.77 -8.32
C TYR A 147 -3.86 1.53 -9.16
N VAL A 148 -2.79 0.81 -8.82
CA VAL A 148 -2.40 -0.47 -9.42
C VAL A 148 -2.53 -1.57 -8.37
N ASN A 149 -3.31 -2.61 -8.69
CA ASN A 149 -3.44 -3.77 -7.83
C ASN A 149 -2.61 -4.94 -8.36
N ASP A 150 -1.38 -5.06 -7.87
CA ASP A 150 -0.47 -6.18 -8.17
C ASP A 150 -0.44 -7.21 -7.03
N ALA A 151 -1.64 -7.46 -6.48
CA ALA A 151 -1.87 -8.35 -5.36
C ALA A 151 -2.98 -9.36 -5.67
N PHE A 152 -2.79 -10.16 -6.73
CA PHE A 152 -3.77 -11.16 -7.21
C PHE A 152 -4.27 -12.09 -6.09
N GLY A 153 -3.38 -12.47 -5.16
CA GLY A 153 -3.71 -13.30 -3.98
C GLY A 153 -4.73 -12.69 -3.02
N THR A 154 -4.97 -11.38 -3.05
CA THR A 154 -6.00 -10.68 -2.25
C THR A 154 -7.20 -10.20 -3.04
N ALA A 155 -7.19 -10.32 -4.37
CA ALA A 155 -8.26 -9.81 -5.22
C ALA A 155 -9.64 -10.43 -4.94
N HIS A 156 -9.66 -11.66 -4.40
CA HIS A 156 -10.86 -12.39 -4.02
C HIS A 156 -11.51 -11.89 -2.72
N ARG A 157 -10.80 -11.08 -1.92
CA ARG A 157 -11.31 -10.53 -0.66
C ARG A 157 -11.82 -9.11 -0.87
N ALA A 158 -12.87 -8.75 -0.16
CA ALA A 158 -13.45 -7.40 -0.19
C ALA A 158 -12.63 -6.38 0.63
N HIS A 159 -11.30 -6.47 0.60
CA HIS A 159 -10.37 -5.45 1.13
C HIS A 159 -10.24 -4.26 0.16
N ARG A 160 -11.31 -3.97 -0.60
CA ARG A 160 -11.37 -2.93 -1.65
C ARG A 160 -12.05 -1.70 -1.10
#